data_AF-A0A7S2DL15-F1
#
_entry.id   AF-A0A7S2DL15-F1
#
_cell.length_a   1.000
_cell.length_b   1.000
_cell.length_c   1.000
_cell.angle_alpha   90.00
_cell.angle_beta   90.00
_cell.angle_gamma   90.00
#
_symmetry.space_group_name_H-M   'P 1'
#
loop_
_entity.id
_entity.type
_entity.pdbx_description
1 polymer ?
#
loop_
_entity_poly.entity_id
_entity_poly.type
_entity_poly.pdbx_seq_one_letter_code
_entity_poly.pdbx_strand_id
1 'polypeptide(L)'
;FAVVERLERALELQWVYGYPRVPPGEDQLTHGFFKYMAGMQPMTAREILRLIPDARTVLDVFCGSGTVLIEAVADGRRAVGNDASPMAVFAATHHCDVNSVDVEELLRLAEQS
;
A
#
# COMPACT_ATOMS: atom_id res chain seq x y z
N PHE A 1 10.57 -19.14 16.38
CA PHE A 1 11.56 -18.05 16.36
C PHE A 1 11.29 -17.04 15.24
N ALA A 2 11.18 -17.45 13.97
CA ALA A 2 10.99 -16.51 12.85
C ALA A 2 9.71 -15.62 12.87
N VAL A 3 8.60 -16.07 13.46
CA VAL A 3 7.34 -15.29 13.50
C VAL A 3 7.45 -14.08 14.43
N VAL A 4 7.99 -14.28 15.64
CA VAL A 4 8.10 -13.21 16.66
C VAL A 4 9.03 -12.12 16.15
N GLU A 5 10.21 -12.49 15.65
CA GLU A 5 11.20 -11.54 15.10
C GLU A 5 10.62 -10.70 13.95
N ARG A 6 9.83 -11.31 13.06
CA ARG A 6 9.15 -10.58 11.97
C ARG A 6 8.08 -9.63 12.47
N LEU A 7 7.31 -10.04 13.48
CA LEU A 7 6.30 -9.17 14.10
C LEU A 7 6.94 -8.01 14.86
N GLU A 8 8.04 -8.25 15.58
CA GLU A 8 8.84 -7.21 16.22
C GLU A 8 9.33 -6.20 15.19
N ARG A 9 9.94 -6.68 14.09
CA ARG A 9 10.36 -5.81 12.98
C ARG A 9 9.21 -5.03 12.35
N ALA A 10 8.05 -5.67 12.16
CA ALA A 10 6.87 -5.02 11.61
C ALA A 10 6.38 -3.88 12.52
N LEU A 11 6.39 -4.10 13.84
CA LEU A 11 6.05 -3.08 14.84
C LEU A 11 7.07 -1.95 14.89
N GLU A 12 8.37 -2.26 14.84
CA GLU A 12 9.44 -1.26 14.77
C GLU A 12 9.27 -0.36 13.55
N LEU A 13 9.00 -0.94 12.36
CA LEU A 13 8.77 -0.17 11.15
C LEU A 13 7.57 0.78 11.29
N GLN A 14 6.46 0.27 11.85
CA GLN A 14 5.26 1.06 12.08
C GLN A 14 5.50 2.20 13.08
N TRP A 15 6.29 1.95 14.13
CA TRP A 15 6.52 2.92 15.20
C TRP A 15 7.58 3.97 14.86
N VAL A 16 8.72 3.53 14.32
CA VAL A 16 9.89 4.38 14.07
C VAL A 16 9.68 5.27 12.86
N TYR A 17 9.24 4.70 11.74
CA TYR A 17 9.04 5.47 10.51
C TYR A 17 7.65 6.10 10.48
N GLY A 18 6.65 5.31 10.87
CA GLY A 18 5.25 5.70 10.81
C GLY A 18 4.76 5.92 9.39
N TYR A 19 3.45 6.08 9.27
CA TYR A 19 2.84 6.47 8.01
C TYR A 19 3.02 7.97 7.72
N PRO A 20 3.22 8.38 6.45
CA PRO A 20 3.39 7.56 5.25
C PRO A 20 4.88 7.31 4.89
N ARG A 21 5.81 7.55 5.81
CA ARG A 21 7.25 7.54 5.51
C ARG A 21 7.79 6.13 5.38
N VAL A 22 8.81 5.99 4.55
CA VAL A 22 9.56 4.76 4.36
C VAL A 22 11.03 4.95 4.72
N PRO A 23 11.75 3.89 5.13
CA PRO A 23 13.19 3.94 5.31
C PRO A 23 13.93 4.39 4.04
N PRO A 24 15.12 4.99 4.15
CA PRO A 24 15.94 5.31 2.98
C PRO A 24 16.21 4.07 2.12
N GLY A 25 16.02 4.20 0.81
CA GLY A 25 16.22 3.10 -0.16
C GLY A 25 15.00 2.20 -0.38
N GLU A 26 13.88 2.46 0.31
CA GLU A 26 12.61 1.77 0.06
C GLU A 26 11.68 2.61 -0.82
N ASP A 27 10.93 1.93 -1.69
CA ASP A 27 9.94 2.56 -2.55
C ASP A 27 8.62 2.79 -1.82
N GLN A 28 8.11 4.03 -1.88
CA GLN A 28 6.78 4.37 -1.40
C GLN A 28 5.76 4.22 -2.54
N LEU A 29 5.00 3.12 -2.53
CA LEU A 29 4.06 2.78 -3.60
C LEU A 29 2.70 3.51 -3.51
N THR A 30 2.45 4.27 -2.44
CA THR A 30 1.12 4.84 -2.12
C THR A 30 1.21 6.26 -1.55
N HIS A 31 0.07 6.94 -1.41
CA HIS A 31 -0.12 8.20 -0.67
C HIS A 31 0.47 9.46 -1.29
N GLY A 32 0.57 9.51 -2.62
CA GLY A 32 0.85 10.73 -3.38
C GLY A 32 -0.24 11.79 -3.17
N PHE A 33 -1.33 11.69 -3.93
CA PHE A 33 -2.40 12.70 -3.95
C PHE A 33 -3.32 12.72 -2.72
N PHE A 34 -3.46 11.59 -2.02
CA PHE A 34 -4.35 11.48 -0.86
C PHE A 34 -3.66 10.74 0.29
N LYS A 35 -3.50 11.44 1.41
CA LYS A 35 -2.95 10.88 2.66
C LYS A 35 -4.10 10.70 3.64
N TYR A 36 -4.38 9.44 4.00
CA TYR A 36 -5.36 9.16 5.04
C TYR A 36 -4.62 9.03 6.38
N MET A 37 -5.02 9.83 7.37
CA MET A 37 -4.37 9.83 8.68
C MET A 37 -4.46 8.45 9.34
N ALA A 38 -3.43 8.06 10.08
CA ALA A 38 -3.30 6.76 10.76
C ALA A 38 -3.27 5.52 9.83
N GLY A 39 -2.74 5.67 8.61
CA GLY A 39 -2.54 4.54 7.70
C GLY A 39 -1.51 3.51 8.16
N MET A 40 -1.59 2.31 7.58
CA MET A 40 -0.58 1.27 7.71
C MET A 40 0.73 1.70 7.03
N GLN A 41 1.87 1.43 7.67
CA GLN A 41 3.19 1.62 7.08
C GLN A 41 3.49 0.48 6.06
N PRO A 42 3.96 0.79 4.84
CA PRO A 42 4.07 -0.20 3.77
C PRO A 42 5.05 -1.36 4.07
N MET A 43 6.18 -1.07 4.70
CA MET A 43 7.16 -2.10 5.09
C MET A 43 6.62 -3.03 6.19
N THR A 44 5.83 -2.50 7.12
CA THR A 44 5.07 -3.29 8.09
C THR A 44 4.12 -4.25 7.37
N ALA A 45 3.38 -3.78 6.35
CA ALA A 45 2.52 -4.64 5.55
C ALA A 45 3.33 -5.76 4.86
N ARG A 46 4.48 -5.45 4.24
CA ARG A 46 5.37 -6.45 3.63
C ARG A 46 5.83 -7.52 4.61
N GLU A 47 6.23 -7.14 5.82
CA GLU A 47 6.64 -8.12 6.84
C GLU A 47 5.48 -9.03 7.29
N ILE A 48 4.27 -8.49 7.41
CA ILE A 48 3.08 -9.28 7.72
C ILE A 48 2.75 -10.26 6.58
N LEU A 49 2.82 -9.83 5.32
CA LEU A 49 2.59 -10.72 4.17
C LEU A 49 3.56 -11.90 4.14
N ARG A 50 4.83 -11.67 4.51
CA ARG A 50 5.88 -12.71 4.58
C ARG A 50 5.65 -13.75 5.66
N LEU A 51 4.82 -13.47 6.68
CA LEU A 51 4.46 -14.45 7.70
C LEU A 51 3.60 -15.59 7.14
N ILE A 52 2.90 -15.36 6.03
CA ILE A 52 1.98 -16.31 5.42
C ILE A 52 2.32 -16.41 3.91
N PRO A 53 3.42 -17.08 3.54
CA PRO A 53 3.92 -17.09 2.16
C PRO A 53 2.96 -17.76 1.18
N ASP A 54 2.17 -18.74 1.63
CA ASP A 54 1.22 -19.47 0.77
C ASP A 54 -0.11 -18.72 0.56
N ALA A 55 -0.30 -17.56 1.19
CA ALA A 55 -1.54 -16.79 1.06
C ALA A 55 -1.64 -16.14 -0.33
N ARG A 56 -2.67 -16.56 -1.09
CA ARG A 56 -2.94 -16.07 -2.44
C ARG A 56 -3.87 -14.84 -2.50
N THR A 57 -4.57 -14.57 -1.39
CA THR A 57 -5.51 -13.45 -1.29
C THR A 57 -5.36 -12.77 0.06
N VAL A 58 -5.36 -11.45 0.07
CA VAL A 58 -5.34 -10.59 1.27
C VAL A 58 -6.70 -9.88 1.37
N LEU A 59 -7.29 -9.92 2.56
CA LEU A 59 -8.51 -9.21 2.90
C LEU A 59 -8.19 -8.14 3.95
N ASP A 60 -8.49 -6.89 3.64
CA ASP A 60 -8.38 -5.77 4.57
C ASP A 60 -9.73 -5.05 4.69
N VAL A 61 -10.40 -5.23 5.83
CA VAL A 61 -11.76 -4.68 6.08
C VAL A 61 -11.75 -3.26 6.65
N PHE A 62 -10.58 -2.65 6.80
CA PHE A 62 -10.39 -1.24 7.17
C PHE A 62 -9.29 -0.63 6.31
N CYS A 63 -9.41 -0.81 4.99
CA CYS A 63 -8.29 -0.64 4.08
C CYS A 63 -7.79 0.80 3.94
N GLY A 64 -8.57 1.80 4.41
CA GLY A 64 -8.22 3.20 4.26
C GLY A 64 -7.92 3.54 2.80
N SER A 65 -6.85 4.30 2.56
CA SER A 65 -6.38 4.60 1.20
C SER A 65 -5.63 3.45 0.52
N GLY A 66 -5.61 2.25 1.10
CA GLY A 66 -5.23 1.02 0.42
C GLY A 66 -3.78 0.57 0.54
N THR A 67 -2.99 1.02 1.52
CA THR A 67 -1.57 0.60 1.63
C THR A 67 -1.41 -0.91 1.58
N VAL A 68 -2.17 -1.65 2.40
CA VAL A 68 -2.06 -3.12 2.47
C VAL A 68 -2.48 -3.77 1.16
N LEU A 69 -3.49 -3.22 0.49
CA LEU A 69 -3.98 -3.74 -0.79
C LEU A 69 -2.92 -3.59 -1.88
N ILE A 70 -2.29 -2.42 -1.98
CA ILE A 70 -1.25 -2.14 -2.98
C ILE A 70 0.00 -2.98 -2.71
N GLU A 71 0.45 -3.08 -1.46
CA GLU A 71 1.58 -3.94 -1.09
C GLU A 71 1.30 -5.42 -1.37
N ALA A 72 0.07 -5.89 -1.16
CA ALA A 72 -0.33 -7.25 -1.51
C ALA A 72 -0.31 -7.50 -3.03
N VAL A 73 -0.81 -6.54 -3.83
CA VAL A 73 -0.77 -6.63 -5.30
C VAL A 73 0.68 -6.61 -5.80
N ALA A 74 1.53 -5.74 -5.25
CA ALA A 74 2.96 -5.68 -5.58
C ALA A 74 3.71 -6.98 -5.23
N ASP A 75 3.31 -7.66 -4.15
CA ASP A 75 3.82 -9.00 -3.77
C ASP A 75 3.23 -10.15 -4.63
N GLY A 76 2.44 -9.83 -5.66
CA GLY A 76 1.86 -10.81 -6.58
C GLY A 76 0.60 -11.52 -6.06
N ARG A 77 -0.06 -10.96 -5.04
CA ARG A 77 -1.29 -11.53 -4.44
C ARG A 77 -2.53 -10.80 -4.93
N ARG A 78 -3.69 -11.45 -4.80
CA ARG A 78 -4.98 -10.79 -4.95
C ARG A 78 -5.28 -10.00 -3.67
N ALA A 79 -5.86 -8.82 -3.79
CA ALA A 79 -6.27 -8.00 -2.66
C ALA A 79 -7.76 -7.66 -2.75
N VAL A 80 -8.46 -7.73 -1.61
CA VAL A 80 -9.85 -7.30 -1.46
C VAL A 80 -9.91 -6.37 -0.27
N GLY A 81 -10.47 -5.19 -0.46
CA GLY A 81 -10.55 -4.16 0.57
C GLY A 81 -11.97 -3.64 0.77
N ASN A 82 -12.27 -3.24 2.00
CA ASN A 82 -13.45 -2.45 2.33
C ASN A 82 -13.08 -1.37 3.35
N ASP A 83 -13.77 -0.24 3.28
CA ASP A 83 -13.71 0.81 4.28
C ASP A 83 -15.08 1.50 4.37
N ALA A 84 -15.41 2.04 5.54
CA ALA A 84 -16.65 2.78 5.73
C ALA A 84 -16.64 4.14 5.00
N SER A 85 -15.45 4.69 4.71
CA SER A 85 -15.28 5.95 4.01
C SER A 85 -15.28 5.74 2.49
N PRO A 86 -16.28 6.26 1.75
CA PRO A 86 -16.29 6.18 0.29
C PRO A 86 -15.07 6.87 -0.35
N MET A 87 -14.57 7.92 0.29
CA MET A 87 -13.36 8.63 -0.16
C MET A 87 -12.11 7.76 -0.01
N ALA A 88 -12.02 6.98 1.08
CA ALA A 88 -10.91 6.05 1.29
C ALA A 88 -10.92 4.95 0.23
N VAL A 89 -12.09 4.35 -0.03
CA VAL A 89 -12.27 3.36 -1.11
C VAL A 89 -11.93 3.95 -2.48
N PHE A 90 -12.38 5.17 -2.78
CA PHE A 90 -12.02 5.87 -4.02
C PHE A 90 -10.51 6.03 -4.15
N ALA A 91 -9.82 6.53 -3.11
CA ALA A 91 -8.38 6.65 -3.14
C ALA A 91 -7.68 5.29 -3.33
N ALA A 92 -8.15 4.23 -2.65
CA ALA A 92 -7.59 2.89 -2.74
C ALA A 92 -7.71 2.27 -4.14
N THR A 93 -8.73 2.62 -4.93
CA THR A 93 -8.94 2.07 -6.28
C THR A 93 -8.32 2.90 -7.40
N HIS A 94 -7.78 4.09 -7.11
CA HIS A 94 -7.24 5.02 -8.12
C HIS A 94 -5.72 5.24 -7.99
N HIS A 95 -5.00 4.26 -7.41
CA HIS A 95 -3.54 4.22 -7.53
C HIS A 95 -3.15 3.63 -8.89
N CYS A 96 -2.09 4.16 -9.50
CA CYS A 96 -1.54 3.69 -10.76
C CYS A 96 -0.06 3.37 -10.60
N ASP A 97 0.40 2.31 -11.25
CA ASP A 97 1.84 2.09 -11.43
C ASP A 97 2.34 3.08 -12.49
N VAL A 98 3.16 4.03 -12.08
CA VAL A 98 3.72 5.06 -12.97
C VAL A 98 4.53 4.47 -14.12
N ASN A 99 5.13 3.28 -13.95
CA ASN A 99 5.88 2.62 -15.02
C ASN A 99 4.96 1.99 -16.07
N SER A 100 3.68 1.82 -15.75
CA SER A 100 2.66 1.31 -16.67
C SER A 100 1.97 2.42 -17.47
N VAL A 101 2.25 3.69 -17.16
CA VAL A 101 1.62 4.85 -17.79
C VAL A 101 2.58 5.47 -18.81
N ASP A 102 2.10 5.65 -20.04
CA ASP A 102 2.75 6.52 -21.02
C ASP A 102 2.50 7.98 -20.64
N VAL A 103 3.54 8.65 -20.13
CA VAL A 103 3.46 10.03 -19.65
C VAL A 103 3.17 11.00 -20.79
N GLU A 104 3.69 10.75 -22.00
CA GLU A 104 3.44 11.63 -23.15
C GLU A 104 1.97 11.58 -23.56
N GLU A 105 1.38 10.37 -23.61
CA GLU A 105 -0.04 10.22 -23.91
C GLU A 105 -0.93 10.82 -22.82
N LEU A 106 -0.57 10.65 -21.54
CA LEU A 106 -1.33 11.24 -20.43
C LEU A 106 -1.37 12.77 -20.53
N LEU A 107 -0.23 13.41 -20.82
CA LEU A 107 -0.15 14.86 -20.98
C LEU A 107 -0.98 15.33 -22.18
N ARG A 108 -0.92 14.61 -23.30
CA ARG A 108 -1.72 14.91 -24.50
C ARG A 108 -3.22 14.89 -24.23
N LEU A 109 -3.71 13.93 -23.43
CA LEU A 109 -5.12 13.83 -23.06
C LEU A 109 -5.54 14.95 -22.09
N ALA A 110 -4.65 15.34 -21.16
CA ALA A 110 -4.92 16.41 -20.21
C ALA A 110 -5.03 17.78 -20.90
N GLU A 111 -4.23 18.06 -21.93
CA GLU A 111 -4.32 19.29 -22.72
C GLU A 111 -5.60 19.38 -23.58
N GLN A 112 -6.28 18.26 -23.81
CA GLN A 112 -7.51 18.17 -24.61
C GLN A 112 -8.80 18.25 -23.76
N SER A 113 -8.69 18.31 -22.44
CA SER A 113 -9.81 18.35 -21.47
C SER A 113 -10.02 19.75 -20.90
#